data_AF-A0AB38H9L5-F1
#
_entry.id   AF-A0AB38H9L5-F1
#
_cell.length_a   1.000
_cell.length_b   1.000
_cell.length_c   1.000
_cell.angle_alpha   90.00
_cell.angle_beta   90.00
_cell.angle_gamma   90.00
#
_symmetry.space_group_name_H-M   'P 1'
#
loop_
_entity.id
_entity.type
_entity.pdbx_description
1 polymer ?
#
loop_
_entity_poly.entity_id
_entity_poly.type
_entity_poly.pdbx_seq_one_letter_code
_entity_poly.pdbx_strand_id
1 'polypeptide(L)'
;MQTLTIEFYTDTDFNPTTNQRVTLLRTDNYLYSFKGEGVGIGINEHSHYLKIDFDLTDIVLTNPTCFTAALSGPSVSGSTVKMGDYSPAQIRNGATAVPFDITLQNCIRVRNIETKLKSNKVGSVSKELLANTLTGNDAAKGVGILIEGLKNTKSAQMVLKPNDATSIYKDYETENDTTGGDFPG
;
A
#
# COMPACT_ATOMS: atom_id res chain seq x y z
N MET A 1 -12.42 25.34 31.78
CA MET A 1 -11.79 24.24 31.04
C MET A 1 -10.81 24.88 30.07
N GLN A 2 -9.51 24.66 30.21
CA GLN A 2 -8.52 25.17 29.26
C GLN A 2 -8.33 24.10 28.18
N THR A 3 -8.35 24.51 26.92
CA THR A 3 -8.12 23.63 25.78
C THR A 3 -6.70 23.86 25.29
N LEU A 4 -5.92 22.80 25.21
CA LEU A 4 -4.60 22.81 24.57
C LEU A 4 -4.75 22.18 23.18
N THR A 5 -4.37 22.93 22.15
CA THR A 5 -4.29 22.43 20.78
C THR A 5 -2.83 22.10 20.47
N ILE A 6 -2.57 20.84 20.10
CA ILE A 6 -1.25 20.38 19.63
C ILE A 6 -1.38 20.12 18.13
N GLU A 7 -0.62 20.86 17.32
CA GLU A 7 -0.57 20.69 15.87
C GLU A 7 0.75 20.03 15.48
N PHE A 8 0.68 18.97 14.69
CA PHE A 8 1.84 18.28 14.16
C PHE A 8 2.09 18.74 12.73
N TYR A 9 3.32 19.17 12.45
CA TYR A 9 3.75 19.57 11.12
C TYR A 9 4.78 18.56 10.61
N THR A 10 4.59 18.06 9.40
CA THR A 10 5.52 17.18 8.69
C THR A 10 6.13 17.93 7.50
N ASP A 11 7.41 17.74 7.23
CA ASP A 11 8.07 18.29 6.05
C ASP A 11 8.08 17.32 4.86
N THR A 12 8.77 17.69 3.78
CA THR A 12 8.87 16.88 2.56
C THR A 12 9.68 15.60 2.73
N ASP A 13 10.46 15.48 3.80
CA ASP A 13 11.34 14.35 4.08
C ASP A 13 10.68 13.34 5.05
N PHE A 14 9.46 13.64 5.51
CA PHE A 14 8.66 12.76 6.33
C PHE A 14 8.26 11.47 5.58
N ASN A 15 8.93 10.37 5.93
CA ASN A 15 8.73 9.05 5.34
C ASN A 15 8.49 8.00 6.46
N PRO A 16 7.29 7.97 7.06
CA PRO A 16 7.01 7.09 8.18
C PRO A 16 7.00 5.63 7.75
N THR A 17 7.54 4.76 8.61
CA THR A 17 7.43 3.30 8.44
C THR A 17 6.12 2.78 9.03
N THR A 18 5.73 1.55 8.71
CA THR A 18 4.49 0.94 9.23
C THR A 18 4.48 0.90 10.76
N ASN A 19 3.41 1.43 11.37
CA ASN A 19 3.17 1.48 12.82
C ASN A 19 4.22 2.27 13.60
N GLN A 20 4.69 3.38 13.03
CA GLN A 20 5.65 4.24 13.71
C GLN A 20 4.95 5.03 14.82
N ARG A 21 5.44 4.88 16.06
CA ARG A 21 4.99 5.72 17.17
C ARG A 21 5.57 7.12 17.02
N VAL A 22 4.73 8.13 17.22
CA VAL A 22 5.21 9.51 17.28
C VAL A 22 5.86 9.72 18.63
N THR A 23 7.14 10.08 18.62
CA THR A 23 7.81 10.62 19.80
C THR A 23 8.17 12.07 19.52
N LEU A 24 7.83 12.94 20.47
CA LEU A 24 8.36 14.30 20.45
C LEU A 24 9.83 14.26 20.87
N LEU A 25 10.65 15.04 20.18
CA LEU A 25 12.06 15.22 20.52
C LEU A 25 12.14 15.73 21.96
N ARG A 26 12.88 15.01 22.81
CA ARG A 26 13.11 15.39 24.21
C ARG A 26 14.61 15.40 24.50
N THR A 27 15.06 16.39 25.24
CA THR A 27 16.45 16.48 25.75
C THR A 27 16.56 16.07 27.22
N ASP A 28 15.43 15.86 27.90
CA ASP A 28 15.32 15.49 29.31
C ASP A 28 14.01 14.68 29.55
N ASN A 29 13.65 14.42 30.81
CA ASN A 29 12.43 13.71 31.21
C ASN A 29 11.13 14.55 31.15
N TYR A 30 11.13 15.64 30.39
CA TYR A 30 10.00 16.54 30.12
C TYR A 30 10.15 17.16 28.72
N LEU A 31 9.06 17.71 28.17
CA LEU A 31 9.05 18.38 26.86
C LEU A 31 9.30 19.88 26.99
N TYR A 32 8.62 20.53 27.93
CA TYR A 32 8.79 21.96 28.20
C TYR A 32 9.03 22.17 29.69
N SER A 33 9.93 23.07 30.04
CA SER A 33 10.04 23.59 31.39
C SER A 33 9.97 25.10 31.41
N PHE A 34 9.23 25.62 32.39
CA PHE A 34 9.10 27.04 32.64
C PHE A 34 9.60 27.32 34.04
N LYS A 35 10.42 28.36 34.18
CA LYS A 35 10.85 28.89 35.46
C LYS A 35 10.92 30.40 35.35
N GLY A 36 10.44 31.09 36.39
CA GLY A 36 10.64 32.53 36.49
C GLY A 36 12.10 32.82 36.84
N GLU A 37 12.85 33.40 35.90
CA GLU A 37 14.20 33.90 36.13
C GLU A 37 14.15 35.42 36.35
N GLY A 38 14.91 35.92 37.34
CA GLY A 38 15.01 37.36 37.58
C GLY A 38 13.72 38.02 38.07
N VAL A 39 12.83 37.27 38.71
CA VAL A 39 11.50 37.74 39.16
C VAL A 39 11.53 38.55 40.47
N GLY A 40 12.72 38.84 41.00
CA GLY A 40 12.94 39.67 42.19
C GLY A 40 13.37 38.90 43.44
N ILE A 41 14.00 39.64 44.36
CA ILE A 41 14.47 39.11 45.66
C ILE A 41 13.26 38.62 46.47
N GLY A 42 13.37 37.43 47.07
CA GLY A 42 12.28 36.77 47.81
C GLY A 42 11.31 35.95 46.96
N ILE A 43 11.25 36.14 45.64
CA ILE A 43 10.45 35.30 44.71
C ILE A 43 11.34 34.28 44.02
N ASN A 44 12.56 34.68 43.62
CA ASN A 44 13.54 33.79 43.02
C ASN A 44 13.84 32.55 43.88
N GLU A 45 13.82 32.70 45.21
CA GLU A 45 14.08 31.64 46.20
C GLU A 45 12.98 30.57 46.25
N HIS A 46 11.80 30.88 45.73
CA HIS A 46 10.62 29.99 45.67
C HIS A 46 10.20 29.68 44.23
N SER A 47 10.99 30.11 43.24
CA SER A 47 10.74 29.82 41.83
C SER A 47 11.16 28.39 41.49
N HIS A 48 10.17 27.53 41.22
CA HIS A 48 10.37 26.15 40.81
C HIS A 48 10.09 25.94 39.32
N TYR A 49 10.67 24.89 38.76
CA TYR A 49 10.36 24.46 37.39
C TYR A 49 8.96 23.88 37.32
N LEU A 50 8.12 24.45 36.45
CA LEU A 50 6.94 23.78 35.93
C LEU A 50 7.38 22.93 34.75
N LYS A 51 7.34 21.60 34.89
CA LYS A 51 7.65 20.65 33.84
C LYS A 51 6.36 20.13 33.21
N ILE A 52 6.29 20.16 31.88
CA ILE A 52 5.16 19.63 31.11
C ILE A 52 5.68 18.46 30.26
N ASP A 53 5.00 17.33 30.36
CA ASP A 53 5.21 16.16 29.52
C ASP A 53 3.87 15.72 28.91
N PHE A 54 3.92 15.20 27.69
CA PHE A 54 2.77 14.64 26.99
C PHE A 54 3.03 13.17 26.76
N ASP A 55 2.13 12.33 27.26
CA ASP A 55 2.11 10.93 26.90
C ASP A 55 1.42 10.78 25.53
N LEU A 56 2.21 10.44 24.51
CA LEU A 56 1.74 10.23 23.14
C LEU A 56 1.68 8.73 22.79
N THR A 57 1.59 7.84 23.79
CA THR A 57 1.60 6.37 23.61
C THR A 57 0.57 5.84 22.61
N ASP A 58 -0.53 6.57 22.41
CA ASP A 58 -1.62 6.19 21.49
C ASP A 58 -1.57 6.90 20.13
N ILE A 59 -0.56 7.72 19.83
CA ILE A 59 -0.40 8.35 18.52
C ILE A 59 0.49 7.48 17.62
N VAL A 60 -0.15 6.74 16.71
CA VAL A 60 0.52 5.88 15.73
C VAL A 60 0.34 6.45 14.32
N LEU A 61 1.44 6.55 13.58
CA LEU A 61 1.44 6.88 12.16
C LEU A 61 1.35 5.58 11.36
N THR A 62 0.28 5.44 10.59
CA THR A 62 0.06 4.30 9.70
C THR A 62 0.27 4.75 8.26
N ASN A 63 1.19 4.08 7.56
CA ASN A 63 1.44 4.32 6.14
C ASN A 63 0.22 3.89 5.30
N PRO A 64 -0.03 4.49 4.12
CA PRO A 64 -1.08 4.03 3.25
C PRO A 64 -0.99 2.53 2.95
N THR A 65 -2.07 1.80 3.18
CA THR A 65 -2.13 0.36 2.95
C THR A 65 -3.55 -0.09 2.66
N CYS A 66 -3.69 -1.22 1.97
CA CYS A 66 -4.93 -1.97 1.91
C CYS A 66 -4.74 -3.27 2.68
N PHE A 67 -5.68 -3.65 3.54
CA PHE A 67 -5.53 -4.86 4.35
C PHE A 67 -5.80 -6.13 3.55
N THR A 68 -6.61 -6.05 2.51
CA THR A 68 -6.98 -7.20 1.69
C THR A 68 -6.96 -6.87 0.20
N ALA A 69 -6.57 -7.86 -0.60
CA ALA A 69 -6.66 -7.84 -2.05
C ALA A 69 -7.35 -9.14 -2.50
N ALA A 70 -8.41 -9.01 -3.29
CA ALA A 70 -9.18 -10.13 -3.80
C ALA A 70 -9.33 -10.03 -5.31
N LEU A 71 -9.41 -11.18 -5.98
CA LEU A 71 -9.80 -11.19 -7.39
C LEU A 71 -11.32 -11.10 -7.50
N SER A 72 -11.81 -10.38 -8.49
CA SER A 72 -13.24 -10.31 -8.81
C SER A 72 -13.46 -10.33 -10.33
N GLY A 73 -14.69 -10.62 -10.73
CA GLY A 73 -15.09 -10.73 -12.13
C GLY A 73 -15.84 -12.02 -12.45
N PRO A 74 -16.45 -12.13 -13.64
CA PRO A 74 -17.39 -13.20 -13.98
C PRO A 74 -16.78 -14.62 -13.96
N SER A 75 -15.50 -14.71 -14.31
CA SER A 75 -14.76 -15.98 -14.38
C SER A 75 -13.94 -16.28 -13.13
N VAL A 76 -14.07 -15.48 -12.07
CA VAL A 76 -13.28 -15.61 -10.85
C VAL A 76 -13.97 -16.49 -9.83
N SER A 77 -13.21 -17.41 -9.22
CA SER A 77 -13.63 -18.24 -8.09
C SER A 77 -12.52 -18.26 -7.05
N GLY A 78 -12.69 -17.49 -5.96
CA GLY A 78 -11.64 -17.27 -4.97
C GLY A 78 -10.45 -16.55 -5.61
N SER A 79 -9.27 -17.17 -5.56
CA SER A 79 -8.04 -16.66 -6.20
C SER A 79 -7.79 -17.24 -7.60
N THR A 80 -8.79 -17.88 -8.21
CA THR A 80 -8.64 -18.57 -9.51
C THR A 80 -9.45 -17.87 -10.59
N VAL A 81 -8.80 -17.45 -11.67
CA VAL A 81 -9.46 -17.00 -12.91
C VAL A 81 -9.63 -18.20 -13.84
N LYS A 82 -10.87 -18.56 -14.17
CA LYS A 82 -11.15 -19.65 -15.11
C LYS A 82 -10.98 -19.14 -16.54
N MET A 83 -9.96 -19.65 -17.24
CA MET A 83 -9.70 -19.27 -18.63
C MET A 83 -10.74 -19.85 -19.61
N GLY A 84 -11.33 -20.99 -19.28
CA GLY A 84 -12.22 -21.74 -20.18
C GLY A 84 -11.46 -22.69 -21.10
N ASP A 85 -12.19 -23.31 -22.03
CA ASP A 85 -11.66 -24.31 -22.95
C ASP A 85 -11.47 -23.72 -24.35
N TYR A 86 -10.28 -23.92 -24.91
CA TYR A 86 -9.94 -23.42 -26.24
C TYR A 86 -9.40 -24.55 -27.12
N SER A 87 -9.92 -24.65 -28.34
CA SER A 87 -9.32 -25.49 -29.37
C SER A 87 -7.97 -24.92 -29.84
N PRO A 88 -7.06 -25.75 -30.38
CA PRO A 88 -5.80 -25.26 -30.95
C PRO A 88 -5.98 -24.19 -32.03
N ALA A 89 -7.07 -24.24 -32.80
CA ALA A 89 -7.37 -23.24 -33.82
C ALA A 89 -7.71 -21.88 -33.20
N GLN A 90 -8.50 -21.85 -32.12
CA GLN A 90 -8.80 -20.63 -31.38
C GLN A 90 -7.55 -20.01 -30.76
N ILE A 91 -6.65 -20.83 -30.23
CA ILE A 91 -5.38 -20.34 -29.67
C ILE A 91 -4.49 -19.73 -30.76
N ARG A 92 -4.36 -20.38 -31.93
CA ARG A 92 -3.56 -19.87 -33.05
C ARG A 92 -4.10 -18.57 -33.63
N ASN A 93 -5.41 -18.40 -33.64
CA ASN A 93 -6.07 -17.21 -34.19
C ASN A 93 -6.17 -16.06 -33.16
N GLY A 94 -5.71 -16.27 -31.93
CA GLY A 94 -5.88 -15.35 -30.81
C GLY A 94 -7.11 -15.72 -29.98
N ALA A 95 -6.86 -16.28 -28.80
CA ALA A 95 -7.92 -16.60 -27.85
C ALA A 95 -8.54 -15.31 -27.28
N THR A 96 -9.85 -15.32 -27.05
CA THR A 96 -10.55 -14.21 -26.40
C THR A 96 -10.02 -13.99 -24.98
N ALA A 97 -9.67 -12.75 -24.64
CA ALA A 97 -9.21 -12.37 -23.31
C ALA A 97 -10.30 -12.60 -22.24
N VAL A 98 -9.89 -13.02 -21.06
CA VAL A 98 -10.78 -13.22 -19.90
C VAL A 98 -10.55 -12.08 -18.91
N PRO A 99 -11.52 -11.15 -18.72
CA PRO A 99 -11.35 -10.03 -17.81
C PRO A 99 -11.48 -10.50 -16.35
N PHE A 100 -10.68 -9.89 -15.48
CA PHE A 100 -10.78 -9.98 -14.03
C PHE A 100 -10.23 -8.68 -13.43
N ASP A 101 -10.67 -8.38 -12.22
CA ASP A 101 -10.24 -7.21 -11.46
C ASP A 101 -9.48 -7.65 -10.21
N ILE A 102 -8.58 -6.79 -9.74
CA ILE A 102 -7.96 -6.89 -8.42
C ILE A 102 -8.61 -5.84 -7.53
N THR A 103 -9.50 -6.28 -6.65
CA THR A 103 -10.21 -5.41 -5.72
C THR A 103 -9.39 -5.28 -4.43
N LEU A 104 -8.93 -4.07 -4.16
CA LEU A 104 -8.32 -3.72 -2.88
C LEU A 104 -9.40 -3.31 -1.89
N GLN A 105 -9.29 -3.73 -0.64
CA GLN A 105 -10.31 -3.52 0.38
C GLN A 105 -9.68 -3.03 1.68
N ASN A 106 -10.49 -2.27 2.44
CA ASN A 106 -10.08 -1.62 3.69
C ASN A 106 -8.80 -0.80 3.49
N CYS A 107 -8.78 0.06 2.47
CA CYS A 107 -7.63 0.88 2.15
C CYS A 107 -7.59 2.14 3.03
N ILE A 108 -6.44 2.42 3.62
CA ILE A 108 -6.15 3.65 4.35
C ILE A 108 -5.25 4.50 3.47
N ARG A 109 -5.71 5.70 3.10
CA ARG A 109 -4.91 6.76 2.45
C ARG A 109 -4.09 6.32 1.22
N VAL A 110 -4.49 5.23 0.55
CA VAL A 110 -3.81 4.75 -0.67
C VAL A 110 -4.05 5.74 -1.79
N ARG A 111 -2.98 6.08 -2.50
CA ARG A 111 -2.99 7.03 -3.62
C ARG A 111 -2.32 6.40 -4.82
N ASN A 112 -1.08 5.97 -4.65
CA ASN A 112 -0.30 5.35 -5.72
C ASN A 112 -0.32 3.83 -5.55
N ILE A 113 -0.84 3.12 -6.54
CA ILE A 113 -0.83 1.66 -6.59
C ILE A 113 0.18 1.23 -7.65
N GLU A 114 1.10 0.33 -7.28
CA GLU A 114 1.99 -0.34 -8.22
C GLU A 114 1.73 -1.85 -8.21
N THR A 115 1.36 -2.39 -9.37
CA THR A 115 1.14 -3.81 -9.58
C THR A 115 2.28 -4.40 -10.40
N LYS A 116 2.87 -5.50 -9.90
CA LYS A 116 3.94 -6.26 -10.56
C LYS A 116 3.56 -7.72 -10.60
N LEU A 117 3.85 -8.38 -11.71
CA LEU A 117 3.61 -9.82 -11.85
C LEU A 117 4.86 -10.60 -11.47
N LYS A 118 4.71 -11.57 -10.57
CA LYS A 118 5.78 -12.49 -10.16
C LYS A 118 5.32 -13.92 -10.39
N SER A 119 6.20 -14.76 -10.94
CA SER A 119 5.89 -16.17 -11.16
C SER A 119 7.13 -17.04 -11.09
N ASN A 120 7.00 -18.20 -10.44
CA ASN A 120 8.05 -19.22 -10.45
C ASN A 120 8.06 -20.03 -11.75
N LYS A 121 7.05 -19.86 -12.61
CA LYS A 121 6.86 -20.62 -13.85
C LYS A 121 6.52 -19.69 -15.01
N VAL A 122 7.53 -19.43 -15.84
CA VAL A 122 7.42 -18.61 -17.06
C VAL A 122 7.79 -19.44 -18.29
N GLY A 123 7.38 -19.00 -19.47
CA GLY A 123 7.67 -19.66 -20.74
C GLY A 123 9.16 -19.88 -20.96
N SER A 124 9.49 -20.99 -21.63
CA SER A 124 10.87 -21.26 -22.05
C SER A 124 11.28 -20.40 -23.24
N VAL A 125 10.35 -20.14 -24.16
CA VAL A 125 10.57 -19.33 -25.37
C VAL A 125 10.32 -17.84 -25.12
N SER A 126 9.16 -17.49 -24.54
CA SER A 126 8.85 -16.11 -24.13
C SER A 126 8.74 -16.02 -22.62
N LYS A 127 9.52 -15.13 -22.01
CA LYS A 127 9.50 -14.83 -20.57
C LYS A 127 8.34 -13.92 -20.17
N GLU A 128 7.64 -13.33 -21.13
CA GLU A 128 6.45 -12.51 -20.91
C GLU A 128 5.21 -13.38 -20.60
N LEU A 129 5.27 -14.67 -20.94
CA LEU A 129 4.18 -15.61 -20.74
C LEU A 129 4.35 -16.42 -19.44
N LEU A 130 3.25 -16.57 -18.70
CA LEU A 130 3.12 -17.58 -17.66
C LEU A 130 3.04 -18.96 -18.32
N ALA A 131 3.83 -19.90 -17.81
CA ALA A 131 3.83 -21.26 -18.31
C ALA A 131 2.91 -22.15 -17.46
N ASN A 132 2.40 -23.22 -18.09
CA ASN A 132 1.61 -24.22 -17.41
C ASN A 132 2.41 -24.87 -16.27
N THR A 133 1.77 -25.00 -15.10
CA THR A 133 2.35 -25.66 -13.92
C THR A 133 2.12 -27.16 -13.93
N LEU A 134 1.10 -27.64 -14.66
CA LEU A 134 0.84 -29.07 -14.82
C LEU A 134 1.97 -29.73 -15.61
N THR A 135 2.38 -30.91 -15.14
CA THR A 135 3.40 -31.75 -15.77
C THR A 135 2.79 -33.10 -16.14
N GLY A 136 3.04 -33.59 -17.35
CA GLY A 136 2.54 -34.90 -17.80
C GLY A 136 2.21 -34.93 -19.29
N ASN A 137 1.59 -36.03 -19.73
CA ASN A 137 1.15 -36.20 -21.11
C ASN A 137 -0.10 -35.38 -21.45
N ASP A 138 -0.97 -35.15 -20.46
CA ASP A 138 -2.21 -34.39 -20.63
C ASP A 138 -2.03 -32.87 -20.41
N ALA A 139 -0.83 -32.44 -20.02
CA ALA A 139 -0.53 -31.03 -19.86
C ALA A 139 -0.39 -30.36 -21.24
N ALA A 140 -1.13 -29.27 -21.46
CA ALA A 140 -1.00 -28.47 -22.68
C ALA A 140 0.44 -27.94 -22.82
N LYS A 141 1.02 -28.13 -24.01
CA LYS A 141 2.40 -27.71 -24.38
C LYS A 141 2.35 -26.70 -25.52
N GLY A 142 3.35 -25.82 -25.58
CA GLY A 142 3.47 -24.80 -26.64
C GLY A 142 2.52 -23.61 -26.50
N VAL A 143 1.87 -23.47 -25.34
CA VAL A 143 0.95 -22.38 -25.02
C VAL A 143 1.35 -21.73 -23.69
N GLY A 144 1.04 -20.45 -23.53
CA GLY A 144 1.28 -19.70 -22.31
C GLY A 144 0.25 -18.59 -22.15
N ILE A 145 0.11 -18.08 -20.94
CA ILE A 145 -0.84 -17.02 -20.62
C ILE A 145 -0.09 -15.69 -20.52
N LEU A 146 -0.65 -14.67 -21.17
CA LEU A 146 -0.22 -13.30 -21.04
C LEU A 146 -1.22 -12.56 -20.15
N ILE A 147 -0.74 -11.66 -19.29
CA ILE A 147 -1.59 -10.77 -18.49
C ILE A 147 -1.36 -9.33 -18.96
N GLU A 148 -2.43 -8.63 -19.27
CA GLU A 148 -2.40 -7.21 -19.65
C GLU A 148 -3.05 -6.35 -18.58
N GLY A 149 -2.41 -5.22 -18.26
CA GLY A 149 -3.06 -4.11 -17.59
C GLY A 149 -3.74 -3.21 -18.62
N LEU A 150 -5.00 -2.86 -18.37
CA LEU A 150 -5.78 -1.98 -19.26
C LEU A 150 -5.29 -0.53 -19.17
N LYS A 151 -5.52 0.28 -20.21
CA LYS A 151 -5.13 1.69 -20.17
C LYS A 151 -5.91 2.43 -19.07
N ASN A 152 -5.23 3.21 -18.24
CA ASN A 152 -5.82 4.15 -17.29
C ASN A 152 -5.13 5.54 -17.39
N THR A 153 -5.30 6.40 -16.39
CA THR A 153 -4.73 7.76 -16.37
C THR A 153 -3.23 7.80 -16.05
N LYS A 154 -2.66 6.72 -15.50
CA LYS A 154 -1.26 6.61 -15.04
C LYS A 154 -0.40 5.64 -15.85
N SER A 155 -1.04 4.68 -16.51
CA SER A 155 -0.42 3.62 -17.29
C SER A 155 -1.12 3.49 -18.64
N ALA A 156 -0.30 3.42 -19.70
CA ALA A 156 -0.77 2.91 -20.98
C ALA A 156 -1.15 1.43 -20.84
N GLN A 157 -1.97 0.92 -21.76
CA GLN A 157 -2.18 -0.52 -21.87
C GLN A 157 -0.84 -1.21 -22.05
N MET A 158 -0.55 -2.22 -21.24
CA MET A 158 0.74 -2.89 -21.25
C MET A 158 0.65 -4.34 -20.80
N VAL A 159 1.56 -5.15 -21.31
CA VAL A 159 1.80 -6.51 -20.84
C VAL A 159 2.52 -6.45 -19.49
N LEU A 160 1.97 -7.12 -18.49
CA LEU A 160 2.65 -7.38 -17.21
C LEU A 160 3.62 -8.55 -17.40
N LYS A 161 4.91 -8.24 -17.53
CA LYS A 161 5.97 -9.24 -17.71
C LYS A 161 6.36 -9.86 -16.36
N PRO A 162 6.22 -11.19 -16.19
CA PRO A 162 6.57 -11.82 -14.93
C PRO A 162 8.05 -11.64 -14.57
N ASN A 163 8.32 -11.28 -13.32
CA ASN A 163 9.67 -11.13 -12.74
C ASN A 163 10.52 -10.01 -13.34
N ASP A 164 9.96 -9.15 -14.19
CA ASP A 164 10.65 -7.98 -14.71
C ASP A 164 10.44 -6.80 -13.74
N ALA A 165 11.54 -6.28 -13.17
CA ALA A 165 11.51 -5.18 -12.23
C ALA A 165 10.99 -3.87 -12.84
N THR A 166 11.06 -3.73 -14.16
CA THR A 166 10.59 -2.56 -14.91
C THR A 166 9.14 -2.69 -15.38
N SER A 167 8.56 -3.88 -15.30
CA SER A 167 7.16 -4.14 -15.66
C SER A 167 6.23 -3.76 -14.50
N ILE A 168 5.93 -2.47 -14.40
CA ILE A 168 5.12 -1.89 -13.33
C ILE A 168 3.85 -1.26 -13.92
N TYR A 169 2.70 -1.86 -13.63
CA TYR A 169 1.41 -1.24 -13.90
C TYR A 169 1.05 -0.29 -12.75
N LYS A 170 0.68 0.95 -13.07
CA LYS A 170 0.40 1.99 -12.09
C LYS A 170 -1.07 2.36 -12.14
N ASP A 171 -1.67 2.47 -10.96
CA ASP A 171 -3.02 3.00 -10.81
C ASP A 171 -3.06 4.07 -9.71
N TYR A 172 -4.15 4.83 -9.69
CA TYR A 172 -4.35 5.90 -8.72
C TYR A 172 -5.75 5.86 -8.12
N GLU A 173 -5.81 5.76 -6.79
CA GLU A 173 -7.06 5.90 -6.06
C GLU A 173 -7.42 7.38 -5.93
N THR A 174 -8.57 7.73 -6.50
CA THR A 174 -9.08 9.10 -6.47
C THR A 174 -9.93 9.40 -5.26
N GLU A 175 -10.39 8.37 -4.53
CA GLU A 175 -11.20 8.57 -3.33
C GLU A 175 -10.38 9.21 -2.20
N ASN A 176 -10.96 10.25 -1.61
CA ASN A 176 -10.39 10.87 -0.42
C ASN A 176 -10.92 10.11 0.79
N ASP A 177 -10.00 9.63 1.63
CA ASP A 177 -10.34 9.05 2.92
C ASP A 177 -11.13 10.06 3.78
N THR A 178 -12.41 9.79 3.99
CA THR A 178 -13.30 10.60 4.83
C THR A 178 -13.41 10.09 6.27
N THR A 179 -12.73 8.99 6.62
CA THR A 179 -12.83 8.32 7.93
C THR A 179 -11.98 9.01 9.01
N GLY A 180 -11.14 9.97 8.64
CA GLY A 180 -10.18 10.58 9.56
C GLY A 180 -9.05 9.64 10.00
N GLY A 181 -9.01 8.40 9.49
CA GLY A 181 -8.10 7.34 9.94
C GLY A 181 -8.65 6.48 11.08
N ASP A 182 -9.92 6.62 11.43
CA ASP A 182 -10.56 5.88 12.52
C ASP A 182 -11.31 4.64 11.97
N PHE A 183 -10.99 3.45 12.48
CA PHE A 183 -11.66 2.20 12.12
C PHE A 183 -12.31 1.56 13.35
N PRO A 184 -13.53 0.99 13.23
CA PRO A 184 -14.06 0.09 14.25
C PRO A 184 -13.20 -1.17 14.28
N GLY A 185 -12.67 -1.48 15.46
CA GLY A 185 -12.02 -2.76 15.76
C GLY A 185 -12.99 -3.94 15.83
#